data_AF-A0A0V1NDK0-F1
#
_entry.id   AF-A0A0V1NDK0-F1
#
_cell.length_a   1.000
_cell.length_b   1.000
_cell.length_c   1.000
_cell.angle_alpha   90.00
_cell.angle_beta   90.00
_cell.angle_gamma   90.00
#
_symmetry.space_group_name_H-M   'P 1'
#
loop_
_entity.id
_entity.type
_entity.pdbx_description
1 polymer ?
#
loop_
_entity_poly.entity_id
_entity_poly.type
_entity_poly.pdbx_seq_one_letter_code
_entity_poly.pdbx_strand_id
1 'polypeptide(L)'
;LKIQGGVRWARDVGECVRAWANVVPDRSSCDLLWRLLIARCNKRSKRLSGINTMSAINVNESLQSSINSTSEGSNVDEENGESKRQRLHHSSEIGEDGNLEPLSESSVRRLILNFEKMAAKNQEMRIKYPDDPTKLADSDMELSVAIGELQSLSTVPHFYALFVRLNTVSSLCQLLLHPNSDIGVAVADLFYEMTEILPGSPNLSILVDALMDAQAPQYLFTNLKRLNEENPLEAISVYSTMAVIQNMIEETPYTADVAVQCGYVQWVLNRLKMQIPQDENKVYCSRFLDILLENSGECKKVLHENNGIDILLELLAAYRRPDPAIVSKKQTMLNVFSSLCISLHYVPNKHKFREGEGFQVVLMMLRKSKTGMGWALRALDYATKSPDSKENCNKLVEVGGLGTVFPFFMRPTIRRIRKHFSIEEQEEHVCSVLSSLLKYCDSSQQERVMKKFSERNFKKLKRLAKLHKKYWLRVRNFEETHTSLSDDNRIYLDKLENGLSTLQSISFIFSVILVKGDNNLAHQAMKLLVLHQLFLKSIQQVLKEYAENLGLDGESKSEDKAL
;
A
#
# COMPACT_ATOMS: atom_id res chain seq x y z
N LEU A 1 21.39 -6.69 61.26
CA LEU A 1 20.65 -7.60 60.34
C LEU A 1 20.39 -7.01 58.93
N LYS A 2 21.23 -6.12 58.39
CA LYS A 2 21.03 -5.45 57.08
C LYS A 2 22.24 -5.57 56.13
N ILE A 3 22.90 -6.73 56.09
CA ILE A 3 24.01 -7.01 55.14
C ILE A 3 23.76 -8.27 54.29
N GLN A 4 22.77 -9.11 54.60
CA GLN A 4 22.54 -10.37 53.87
C GLN A 4 21.66 -10.27 52.60
N GLY A 5 21.05 -9.12 52.29
CA GLY A 5 20.17 -8.97 51.10
C GLY A 5 20.90 -8.77 49.77
N GLY A 6 22.10 -8.17 49.78
CA GLY A 6 22.85 -7.84 48.55
C GLY A 6 23.59 -9.02 47.92
N VAL A 7 23.93 -10.05 48.70
CA VAL A 7 24.69 -11.22 48.24
C VAL A 7 23.79 -12.26 47.56
N ARG A 8 22.49 -12.29 47.90
CA ARG A 8 21.52 -13.24 47.31
C ARG A 8 21.15 -12.86 45.86
N TRP A 9 20.98 -11.57 45.57
CA TRP A 9 20.73 -11.06 44.22
C TRP A 9 21.90 -11.26 43.24
N ALA A 10 23.15 -11.22 43.72
CA ALA A 10 24.33 -11.46 42.89
C ALA A 10 24.54 -12.95 42.57
N ARG A 11 24.03 -13.85 43.42
CA ARG A 11 24.11 -15.31 43.24
C ARG A 11 23.04 -15.82 42.27
N ASP A 12 21.83 -15.29 42.32
CA ASP A 12 20.74 -15.64 41.39
C ASP A 12 21.02 -15.20 39.94
N VAL A 13 21.71 -14.06 39.74
CA VAL A 13 22.17 -13.63 38.41
C VAL A 13 23.31 -14.52 37.88
N GLY A 14 24.16 -15.05 38.76
CA GLY A 14 25.27 -15.93 38.39
C GLY A 14 24.87 -17.40 38.14
N GLU A 15 23.75 -17.86 38.70
CA GLU A 15 23.19 -19.20 38.44
C GLU A 15 22.38 -19.23 37.13
N CYS A 16 21.64 -18.15 36.79
CA CYS A 16 21.00 -17.99 35.47
C CYS A 16 22.00 -17.93 34.30
N VAL A 17 23.22 -17.44 34.53
CA VAL A 17 24.28 -17.34 33.50
C VAL A 17 24.95 -18.69 33.21
N ARG A 18 24.95 -19.64 34.16
CA ARG A 18 25.57 -20.96 33.98
C ARG A 18 24.65 -21.99 33.33
N ALA A 19 23.34 -21.87 33.48
CA ALA A 19 22.37 -22.77 32.86
C ALA A 19 22.22 -22.55 31.33
N TRP A 20 22.78 -21.47 30.78
CA TRP A 20 22.60 -21.05 29.37
C TRP A 20 23.86 -21.20 28.50
N ALA A 21 24.87 -21.94 28.98
CA ALA A 21 26.17 -22.09 28.31
C ALA A 21 26.29 -23.32 27.40
N ASN A 22 25.29 -24.19 27.33
CA ASN A 22 25.35 -25.40 26.51
C ASN A 22 24.24 -25.36 25.45
N VAL A 23 24.64 -25.07 24.22
CA VAL A 23 24.14 -25.54 22.91
C VAL A 23 24.32 -24.40 21.89
N VAL A 24 25.30 -24.57 21.01
CA VAL A 24 25.71 -23.72 19.87
C VAL A 24 25.98 -24.73 18.74
N PRO A 25 25.60 -24.49 17.46
CA PRO A 25 25.84 -23.27 16.66
C PRO A 25 24.59 -22.72 15.94
N ASP A 26 24.33 -21.43 15.77
CA ASP A 26 25.19 -20.35 15.25
C ASP A 26 24.54 -18.97 15.61
N ARG A 27 25.31 -18.04 16.19
CA ARG A 27 24.81 -16.95 17.06
C ARG A 27 25.83 -15.79 17.14
N SER A 28 26.12 -15.05 16.05
CA SER A 28 27.29 -14.16 16.07
C SER A 28 26.98 -12.68 16.38
N SER A 29 25.94 -12.06 15.83
CA SER A 29 25.80 -10.59 15.95
C SER A 29 24.94 -10.08 17.10
N CYS A 30 23.79 -10.72 17.36
CA CYS A 30 23.05 -10.51 18.60
C CYS A 30 23.86 -11.00 19.79
N ASP A 31 24.66 -12.06 19.67
CA ASP A 31 25.51 -12.57 20.75
C ASP A 31 26.75 -11.67 20.97
N LEU A 32 27.32 -11.04 19.94
CA LEU A 32 28.39 -10.06 20.12
C LEU A 32 27.85 -8.77 20.75
N LEU A 33 26.70 -8.27 20.30
CA LEU A 33 25.99 -7.14 20.94
C LEU A 33 25.58 -7.48 22.38
N TRP A 34 25.12 -8.69 22.63
CA TRP A 34 24.75 -9.24 23.94
C TRP A 34 25.96 -9.43 24.86
N ARG A 35 27.04 -10.06 24.40
CA ARG A 35 28.31 -10.22 25.12
C ARG A 35 28.96 -8.88 25.37
N LEU A 36 28.89 -7.92 24.45
CA LEU A 36 29.40 -6.56 24.63
C LEU A 36 28.50 -5.75 25.59
N LEU A 37 27.18 -5.88 25.52
CA LEU A 37 26.25 -5.26 26.48
C LEU A 37 26.48 -5.79 27.90
N ILE A 38 26.64 -7.11 28.07
CA ILE A 38 26.90 -7.75 29.36
C ILE A 38 28.32 -7.44 29.88
N ALA A 39 29.35 -7.55 29.03
CA ALA A 39 30.73 -7.28 29.43
C ALA A 39 30.97 -5.80 29.76
N ARG A 40 30.33 -4.87 29.04
CA ARG A 40 30.48 -3.43 29.24
C ARG A 40 29.58 -2.91 30.38
N CYS A 41 28.41 -3.51 30.62
CA CYS A 41 27.60 -3.27 31.83
C CYS A 41 28.27 -3.77 33.11
N ASN A 42 28.91 -4.95 33.10
CA ASN A 42 29.61 -5.48 34.27
C ASN A 42 30.87 -4.66 34.63
N LYS A 43 31.56 -4.08 33.64
CA LYS A 43 32.71 -3.17 33.88
C LYS A 43 32.29 -1.77 34.37
N ARG A 44 31.11 -1.27 33.99
CA ARG A 44 30.60 0.06 34.40
C ARG A 44 29.80 0.05 35.70
N SER A 45 29.09 -1.03 36.02
CA SER A 45 28.37 -1.19 37.30
C SER A 45 29.32 -1.15 38.51
N LYS A 46 30.54 -1.70 38.38
CA LYS A 46 31.59 -1.62 39.41
C LYS A 46 32.20 -0.22 39.62
N ARG A 47 32.00 0.74 38.71
CA ARG A 47 32.55 2.12 38.84
C ARG A 47 31.55 3.15 39.35
N LEU A 48 30.28 2.79 39.56
CA LEU A 48 29.19 3.71 39.88
C LEU A 48 28.48 3.41 41.21
N SER A 49 29.07 2.60 42.09
CA SER A 49 28.57 2.37 43.46
C SER A 49 28.85 3.54 44.40
N GLY A 50 28.43 4.74 44.02
CA GLY A 50 28.69 5.95 44.79
C GLY A 50 27.70 7.07 44.53
N ILE A 51 26.39 6.78 44.55
CA ILE A 51 25.35 7.82 44.69
C ILE A 51 24.26 7.28 45.60
N ASN A 52 24.14 7.89 46.78
CA ASN A 52 23.11 7.62 47.79
C ASN A 52 21.75 8.20 47.38
N THR A 53 20.73 7.38 47.66
CA THR A 53 19.30 7.60 47.96
C THR A 53 18.75 9.03 48.08
N MET A 54 17.53 9.25 47.55
CA MET A 54 16.41 9.77 48.35
C MET A 54 15.04 9.30 47.84
N SER A 55 14.11 9.25 48.78
CA SER A 55 12.90 8.43 48.88
C SER A 55 11.66 8.99 48.18
N ALA A 56 10.68 8.10 48.04
CA ALA A 56 9.34 8.31 47.50
C ALA A 56 8.53 9.35 48.27
N ILE A 57 7.69 10.11 47.54
CA ILE A 57 6.49 10.77 48.07
C ILE A 57 5.30 10.21 47.29
N ASN A 58 4.31 9.74 48.05
CA ASN A 58 3.02 9.23 47.64
C ASN A 58 1.99 10.33 47.89
N VAL A 59 1.17 10.69 46.90
CA VAL A 59 -0.11 11.37 47.13
C VAL A 59 -1.10 10.93 46.05
N ASN A 60 -2.25 10.44 46.51
CA ASN A 60 -3.45 10.14 45.77
C ASN A 60 -4.55 11.06 46.33
N GLU A 61 -5.33 11.75 45.49
CA GLU A 61 -6.75 12.15 45.73
C GLU A 61 -7.31 13.03 44.59
N SER A 62 -8.15 12.40 43.75
CA SER A 62 -9.56 12.72 43.45
C SER A 62 -10.12 14.16 43.58
N LEU A 63 -10.68 14.72 42.49
CA LEU A 63 -12.14 14.93 42.25
C LEU A 63 -12.46 15.91 41.08
N GLN A 64 -13.51 15.51 40.35
CA GLN A 64 -14.49 16.20 39.48
C GLN A 64 -14.66 17.72 39.73
N SER A 65 -15.06 18.61 38.82
CA SER A 65 -16.03 18.63 37.71
C SER A 65 -15.71 19.89 36.86
N SER A 66 -16.11 20.04 35.60
CA SER A 66 -17.39 20.69 35.25
C SER A 66 -17.59 20.72 33.73
N ILE A 67 -18.83 20.45 33.36
CA ILE A 67 -19.45 20.53 32.04
C ILE A 67 -19.67 22.01 31.71
N ASN A 68 -19.40 22.43 30.47
CA ASN A 68 -20.30 23.32 29.74
C ASN A 68 -20.09 23.24 28.23
N SER A 69 -21.22 23.03 27.57
CA SER A 69 -21.50 22.98 26.15
C SER A 69 -21.34 24.33 25.47
N THR A 70 -20.78 24.32 24.26
CA THR A 70 -21.28 25.16 23.16
C THR A 70 -21.12 24.42 21.84
N SER A 71 -22.27 24.22 21.21
CA SER A 71 -22.51 23.83 19.84
C SER A 71 -21.82 24.77 18.85
N GLU A 72 -21.30 24.23 17.73
CA GLU A 72 -21.52 24.78 16.39
C GLU A 72 -20.82 23.93 15.31
N GLY A 73 -21.61 23.47 14.34
CA GLY A 73 -21.21 23.38 12.92
C GLY A 73 -20.42 22.17 12.45
N SER A 74 -21.05 21.00 12.36
CA SER A 74 -20.58 19.89 11.53
C SER A 74 -21.04 20.09 10.08
N ASN A 75 -20.18 20.63 9.23
CA ASN A 75 -20.30 20.44 7.78
C ASN A 75 -19.48 19.20 7.41
N VAL A 76 -20.21 18.12 7.13
CA VAL A 76 -19.70 16.89 6.54
C VAL A 76 -19.76 17.10 5.03
N ASP A 77 -18.61 17.42 4.43
CA ASP A 77 -18.45 17.33 2.99
C ASP A 77 -17.96 15.91 2.70
N GLU A 78 -18.89 15.05 2.27
CA GLU A 78 -18.60 13.76 1.64
C GLU A 78 -17.96 14.01 0.26
N GLU A 79 -16.65 13.79 0.16
CA GLU A 79 -15.96 13.61 -1.11
C GLU A 79 -16.27 12.20 -1.64
N ASN A 80 -17.39 12.06 -2.35
CA ASN A 80 -17.64 10.89 -3.21
C ASN A 80 -17.41 11.31 -4.67
N GLY A 81 -16.18 11.07 -5.15
CA GLY A 81 -15.73 11.41 -6.50
C GLY A 81 -16.05 10.32 -7.51
N GLU A 82 -17.33 10.03 -7.73
CA GLU A 82 -17.78 9.25 -8.89
C GLU A 82 -18.40 10.21 -9.90
N SER A 83 -17.59 10.72 -10.82
CA SER A 83 -18.11 11.35 -12.03
C SER A 83 -18.70 10.25 -12.92
N LYS A 84 -19.98 9.94 -12.72
CA LYS A 84 -20.81 9.28 -13.73
C LYS A 84 -20.71 10.10 -15.01
N ARG A 85 -19.98 9.58 -16.01
CA ARG A 85 -20.04 10.10 -17.38
C ARG A 85 -21.52 10.10 -17.78
N GLN A 86 -22.06 11.28 -18.07
CA GLN A 86 -23.35 11.42 -18.74
C GLN A 86 -23.17 10.81 -20.13
N ARG A 87 -23.51 9.53 -20.26
CA ARG A 87 -23.54 8.85 -21.55
C ARG A 87 -24.67 9.48 -22.37
N LEU A 88 -24.39 9.79 -23.62
CA LEU A 88 -25.42 10.10 -24.60
C LEU A 88 -26.28 8.84 -24.75
N HIS A 89 -27.31 8.71 -23.92
CA HIS A 89 -28.45 7.91 -24.28
C HIS A 89 -28.91 8.43 -25.63
N HIS A 90 -28.89 7.59 -26.64
CA HIS A 90 -29.78 7.80 -27.77
C HIS A 90 -31.18 7.68 -27.17
N SER A 91 -31.73 8.82 -26.76
CA SER A 91 -33.09 8.94 -26.27
C SER A 91 -34.01 8.58 -27.42
N SER A 92 -34.32 7.29 -27.56
CA SER A 92 -35.69 6.94 -27.91
C SER A 92 -36.54 7.52 -26.79
N GLU A 93 -37.29 8.59 -27.09
CA GLU A 93 -38.33 9.13 -26.23
C GLU A 93 -39.25 7.99 -25.80
N ILE A 94 -39.01 7.41 -24.63
CA ILE A 94 -39.97 6.58 -23.94
C ILE A 94 -40.78 7.57 -23.11
N GLY A 95 -41.97 7.88 -23.60
CA GLY A 95 -42.95 8.63 -22.83
C GLY A 95 -43.14 7.99 -21.46
N GLU A 96 -43.13 8.82 -20.43
CA GLU A 96 -43.60 8.45 -19.10
C GLU A 96 -45.09 8.09 -19.16
N ASP A 97 -45.39 6.84 -19.50
CA ASP A 97 -46.56 6.11 -19.01
C ASP A 97 -46.44 4.63 -19.39
N GLY A 98 -46.26 3.76 -18.40
CA GLY A 98 -46.21 2.32 -18.66
C GLY A 98 -45.65 1.54 -17.47
N ASN A 99 -46.53 0.82 -16.80
CA ASN A 99 -46.20 -0.30 -15.92
C ASN A 99 -45.16 -1.20 -16.64
N LEU A 100 -43.87 -1.06 -16.33
CA LEU A 100 -42.83 -1.98 -16.81
C LEU A 100 -43.09 -3.31 -16.13
N GLU A 101 -43.73 -4.23 -16.86
CA GLU A 101 -43.84 -5.63 -16.41
C GLU A 101 -42.43 -6.15 -16.11
N PRO A 102 -42.20 -6.74 -14.92
CA PRO A 102 -40.91 -7.32 -14.60
C PRO A 102 -40.54 -8.37 -15.66
N LEU A 103 -39.31 -8.29 -16.18
CA LEU A 103 -38.82 -9.19 -17.23
C LEU A 103 -39.03 -10.65 -16.81
N SER A 104 -39.84 -11.40 -17.56
CA SER A 104 -40.05 -12.82 -17.31
C SER A 104 -38.88 -13.66 -17.82
N GLU A 105 -38.66 -14.86 -17.26
CA GLU A 105 -37.64 -15.81 -17.77
C GLU A 105 -37.84 -16.10 -19.27
N SER A 106 -39.09 -16.15 -19.73
CA SER A 106 -39.42 -16.39 -21.14
C SER A 106 -39.02 -15.21 -22.04
N SER A 107 -39.16 -13.98 -21.54
CA SER A 107 -38.76 -12.76 -22.24
C SER A 107 -37.24 -12.68 -22.34
N VAL A 108 -36.53 -12.95 -21.24
CA VAL A 108 -35.06 -12.98 -21.21
C VAL A 108 -34.50 -14.07 -22.12
N ARG A 109 -35.08 -15.28 -22.11
CA ARG A 109 -34.66 -16.34 -23.03
C ARG A 109 -34.85 -15.93 -24.50
N ARG A 110 -35.93 -15.22 -24.83
CA ARG A 110 -36.17 -14.71 -26.19
C ARG A 110 -35.15 -13.65 -26.59
N LEU A 111 -34.82 -12.73 -25.67
CA LEU A 111 -33.80 -11.70 -25.85
C LEU A 111 -32.43 -12.32 -26.22
N ILE A 112 -31.98 -13.29 -25.41
CA ILE A 112 -30.71 -13.99 -25.61
C ILE A 112 -30.71 -14.75 -26.95
N LEU A 113 -31.78 -15.50 -27.24
CA LEU A 113 -31.88 -16.23 -28.51
C LEU A 113 -31.97 -15.32 -29.74
N ASN A 114 -32.55 -14.12 -29.59
CA ASN A 114 -32.56 -13.13 -30.65
C ASN A 114 -31.14 -12.64 -30.97
N PHE A 115 -30.37 -12.30 -29.92
CA PHE A 115 -28.96 -11.95 -30.06
C PHE A 115 -28.16 -13.06 -30.76
N GLU A 116 -28.27 -14.31 -30.30
CA GLU A 116 -27.55 -15.45 -30.90
C GLU A 116 -27.91 -15.63 -32.38
N LYS A 117 -29.19 -15.45 -32.73
CA LYS A 117 -29.65 -15.49 -34.11
C LYS A 117 -29.04 -14.37 -34.96
N MET A 118 -28.97 -13.14 -34.43
CA MET A 118 -28.37 -12.01 -35.14
C MET A 118 -26.86 -12.16 -35.29
N ALA A 119 -26.16 -12.66 -34.26
CA ALA A 119 -24.73 -12.96 -34.32
C ALA A 119 -24.42 -14.03 -35.38
N ALA A 120 -25.20 -15.12 -35.41
CA ALA A 120 -25.06 -16.15 -36.44
C ALA A 120 -25.34 -15.63 -37.85
N LYS A 121 -26.40 -14.81 -38.03
CA LYS A 121 -26.73 -14.18 -39.31
C LYS A 121 -25.60 -13.24 -39.78
N ASN A 122 -25.05 -12.42 -38.88
CA ASN A 122 -23.93 -11.53 -39.19
C ASN A 122 -22.70 -12.33 -39.65
N GLN A 123 -22.36 -13.40 -38.92
CA GLN A 123 -21.25 -14.27 -39.28
C GLN A 123 -21.45 -14.93 -40.66
N GLU A 124 -22.66 -15.40 -40.96
CA GLU A 124 -22.99 -15.96 -42.28
C GLU A 124 -22.85 -14.92 -43.40
N MET A 125 -23.33 -13.69 -43.18
CA MET A 125 -23.21 -12.60 -44.14
C MET A 125 -21.75 -12.22 -44.39
N ARG A 126 -20.90 -12.23 -43.36
CA ARG A 126 -19.45 -12.00 -43.48
C ARG A 126 -18.73 -13.09 -44.26
N ILE A 127 -19.15 -14.34 -44.14
CA ILE A 127 -18.62 -15.43 -44.96
C ILE A 127 -19.04 -15.28 -46.43
N LYS A 128 -20.29 -14.84 -46.68
CA LYS A 128 -20.82 -14.64 -48.04
C LYS A 128 -20.26 -13.40 -48.73
N TYR A 129 -20.03 -12.32 -47.99
CA TYR A 129 -19.67 -11.00 -48.51
C TYR A 129 -18.48 -10.41 -47.72
N PRO A 130 -17.29 -11.03 -47.77
CA PRO A 130 -16.15 -10.64 -46.93
C PRO A 130 -15.65 -9.21 -47.19
N ASP A 131 -15.71 -8.76 -48.45
CA ASP A 131 -15.15 -7.48 -48.91
C ASP A 131 -16.22 -6.44 -49.33
N ASP A 132 -17.49 -6.65 -48.97
CA ASP A 132 -18.58 -5.73 -49.31
C ASP A 132 -19.24 -5.11 -48.07
N PRO A 133 -18.73 -3.97 -47.58
CA PRO A 133 -19.29 -3.28 -46.42
C PRO A 133 -20.77 -2.90 -46.58
N THR A 134 -21.23 -2.65 -47.80
CA THR A 134 -22.62 -2.23 -48.04
C THR A 134 -23.60 -3.37 -47.77
N LYS A 135 -23.20 -4.62 -48.07
CA LYS A 135 -23.98 -5.83 -47.78
C LYS A 135 -23.95 -6.23 -46.30
N LEU A 136 -22.96 -5.76 -45.55
CA LEU A 136 -22.78 -6.04 -44.13
C LEU A 136 -23.44 -4.99 -43.22
N ALA A 137 -23.68 -3.77 -43.72
CA ALA A 137 -24.18 -2.65 -42.92
C ALA A 137 -25.49 -2.97 -42.18
N ASP A 138 -26.47 -3.56 -42.88
CA ASP A 138 -27.76 -3.92 -42.27
C ASP A 138 -27.58 -5.00 -41.18
N SER A 139 -26.74 -6.02 -41.44
CA SER A 139 -26.48 -7.08 -40.47
C SER A 139 -25.63 -6.62 -39.28
N ASP A 140 -24.75 -5.64 -39.46
CA ASP A 140 -23.97 -5.03 -38.37
C ASP A 140 -24.89 -4.18 -37.48
N MET A 141 -25.79 -3.41 -38.09
CA MET A 141 -26.79 -2.62 -37.36
C MET A 141 -27.74 -3.51 -36.56
N GLU A 142 -28.31 -4.56 -37.18
CA GLU A 142 -29.18 -5.53 -36.49
C GLU A 142 -28.48 -6.20 -35.31
N LEU A 143 -27.20 -6.59 -35.48
CA LEU A 143 -26.40 -7.16 -34.41
C LEU A 143 -26.14 -6.15 -33.28
N SER A 144 -25.79 -4.91 -33.62
CA SER A 144 -25.57 -3.84 -32.64
C SER A 144 -26.83 -3.55 -31.83
N VAL A 145 -28.01 -3.53 -32.46
CA VAL A 145 -29.30 -3.37 -31.77
C VAL A 145 -29.53 -4.54 -30.82
N ALA A 146 -29.30 -5.78 -31.27
CA ALA A 146 -29.48 -6.95 -30.43
C ALA A 146 -28.53 -6.98 -29.22
N ILE A 147 -27.29 -6.47 -29.36
CA ILE A 147 -26.37 -6.29 -28.22
C ILE A 147 -26.90 -5.22 -27.26
N GLY A 148 -27.39 -4.10 -27.78
CA GLY A 148 -27.99 -3.04 -26.97
C GLY A 148 -29.22 -3.53 -26.18
N GLU A 149 -30.06 -4.37 -26.77
CA GLU A 149 -31.21 -4.98 -26.08
C GLU A 149 -30.78 -5.83 -24.86
N LEU A 150 -29.61 -6.48 -24.91
CA LEU A 150 -29.06 -7.25 -23.78
C LEU A 150 -28.71 -6.37 -22.57
N GLN A 151 -28.52 -5.05 -22.72
CA GLN A 151 -28.22 -4.15 -21.61
C GLN A 151 -29.31 -4.19 -20.53
N SER A 152 -30.55 -4.48 -20.91
CA SER A 152 -31.66 -4.67 -19.97
C SER A 152 -31.38 -5.74 -18.90
N LEU A 153 -30.51 -6.72 -19.18
CA LEU A 153 -30.12 -7.76 -18.23
C LEU A 153 -29.35 -7.23 -17.01
N SER A 154 -28.63 -6.10 -17.15
CA SER A 154 -27.93 -5.46 -16.02
C SER A 154 -28.89 -5.07 -14.89
N THR A 155 -30.15 -4.79 -15.21
CA THR A 155 -31.21 -4.44 -14.25
C THR A 155 -31.85 -5.66 -13.56
N VAL A 156 -31.61 -6.87 -14.09
CA VAL A 156 -32.16 -8.13 -13.58
C VAL A 156 -31.08 -9.23 -13.40
N PRO A 157 -30.09 -9.03 -12.50
CA PRO A 157 -28.93 -9.93 -12.38
C PRO A 157 -29.26 -11.39 -12.01
N HIS A 158 -30.44 -11.65 -11.43
CA HIS A 158 -30.91 -13.00 -11.10
C HIS A 158 -31.05 -13.92 -12.33
N PHE A 159 -31.06 -13.36 -13.54
CA PHE A 159 -31.05 -14.13 -14.78
C PHE A 159 -29.65 -14.40 -15.36
N TYR A 160 -28.55 -13.95 -14.72
CA TYR A 160 -27.20 -14.21 -15.22
C TYR A 160 -26.89 -15.71 -15.34
N ALA A 161 -27.43 -16.54 -14.45
CA ALA A 161 -27.30 -18.00 -14.58
C ALA A 161 -27.91 -18.54 -15.89
N LEU A 162 -29.03 -17.97 -16.36
CA LEU A 162 -29.63 -18.33 -17.64
C LEU A 162 -28.76 -17.85 -18.81
N PHE A 163 -28.25 -16.62 -18.72
CA PHE A 163 -27.34 -16.02 -19.71
C PHE A 163 -26.06 -16.83 -19.92
N VAL A 164 -25.44 -17.28 -18.81
CA VAL A 164 -24.26 -18.17 -18.82
C VAL A 164 -24.61 -19.55 -19.37
N ARG A 165 -25.72 -20.16 -18.92
CA ARG A 165 -26.14 -21.50 -19.37
C ARG A 165 -26.43 -21.58 -20.87
N LEU A 166 -26.86 -20.47 -21.49
CA LEU A 166 -27.07 -20.38 -22.94
C LEU A 166 -25.79 -20.09 -23.74
N ASN A 167 -24.62 -20.08 -23.08
CA ASN A 167 -23.29 -19.86 -23.66
C ASN A 167 -23.08 -18.48 -24.32
N THR A 168 -23.94 -17.50 -23.99
CA THR A 168 -23.93 -16.15 -24.57
C THR A 168 -22.64 -15.39 -24.27
N VAL A 169 -22.04 -15.62 -23.09
CA VAL A 169 -20.77 -14.98 -22.68
C VAL A 169 -19.65 -15.29 -23.68
N SER A 170 -19.55 -16.54 -24.14
CA SER A 170 -18.54 -16.96 -25.11
C SER A 170 -18.76 -16.29 -26.47
N SER A 171 -20.00 -16.25 -26.95
CA SER A 171 -20.38 -15.56 -28.19
C SER A 171 -20.00 -14.08 -28.15
N LEU A 172 -20.31 -13.38 -27.05
CA LEU A 172 -19.94 -11.99 -26.85
C LEU A 172 -18.42 -11.78 -26.80
N CYS A 173 -17.68 -12.64 -26.10
CA CYS A 173 -16.21 -12.56 -26.06
C CYS A 173 -15.60 -12.65 -27.46
N GLN A 174 -16.13 -13.51 -28.34
CA GLN A 174 -15.68 -13.59 -29.73
C GLN A 174 -15.98 -12.30 -30.52
N LEU A 175 -17.13 -11.66 -30.27
CA LEU A 175 -17.50 -10.39 -30.89
C LEU A 175 -16.61 -9.21 -30.46
N LEU A 176 -15.85 -9.30 -29.38
CA LEU A 176 -14.82 -8.29 -29.07
C LEU A 176 -13.73 -8.20 -30.15
N LEU A 177 -13.52 -9.28 -30.93
CA LEU A 177 -12.58 -9.30 -32.06
C LEU A 177 -13.23 -8.94 -33.39
N HIS A 178 -14.50 -8.55 -33.39
CA HIS A 178 -15.26 -8.29 -34.58
C HIS A 178 -14.63 -7.18 -35.44
N PRO A 179 -14.53 -7.28 -36.78
CA PRO A 179 -13.82 -6.30 -37.62
C PRO A 179 -14.32 -4.86 -37.47
N ASN A 180 -15.63 -4.67 -37.28
CA ASN A 180 -16.21 -3.38 -36.92
C ASN A 180 -15.98 -3.11 -35.41
N SER A 181 -15.23 -2.05 -35.09
CA SER A 181 -14.91 -1.66 -33.71
C SER A 181 -16.15 -1.30 -32.90
N ASP A 182 -17.20 -0.76 -33.52
CA ASP A 182 -18.44 -0.38 -32.83
C ASP A 182 -19.11 -1.56 -32.13
N ILE A 183 -19.04 -2.76 -32.73
CA ILE A 183 -19.57 -3.98 -32.11
C ILE A 183 -18.70 -4.39 -30.91
N GLY A 184 -17.38 -4.30 -31.03
CA GLY A 184 -16.48 -4.56 -29.90
C GLY A 184 -16.69 -3.56 -28.75
N VAL A 185 -16.95 -2.29 -29.08
CA VAL A 185 -17.31 -1.22 -28.14
C VAL A 185 -18.60 -1.58 -27.40
N ALA A 186 -19.67 -1.92 -28.14
CA ALA A 186 -20.96 -2.28 -27.57
C ALA A 186 -20.87 -3.48 -26.62
N VAL A 187 -20.05 -4.49 -26.95
CA VAL A 187 -19.83 -5.65 -26.08
C VAL A 187 -19.07 -5.26 -24.80
N ALA A 188 -18.00 -4.46 -24.91
CA ALA A 188 -17.24 -4.03 -23.75
C ALA A 188 -18.10 -3.18 -22.80
N ASP A 189 -18.96 -2.32 -23.34
CA ASP A 189 -19.89 -1.50 -22.56
C ASP A 189 -20.99 -2.36 -21.91
N LEU A 190 -21.52 -3.36 -22.61
CA LEU A 190 -22.45 -4.34 -22.03
C LEU A 190 -21.81 -5.09 -20.86
N PHE A 191 -20.58 -5.60 -21.01
CA PHE A 191 -19.88 -6.26 -19.91
C PHE A 191 -19.62 -5.31 -18.75
N TYR A 192 -19.31 -4.03 -19.01
CA TYR A 192 -19.14 -3.06 -17.95
C TYR A 192 -20.43 -2.89 -17.15
N GLU A 193 -21.56 -2.67 -17.81
CA GLU A 193 -22.87 -2.55 -17.14
C GLU A 193 -23.28 -3.81 -16.40
N MET A 194 -23.00 -4.98 -16.98
CA MET A 194 -23.35 -6.25 -16.34
C MET A 194 -22.50 -6.55 -15.11
N THR A 195 -21.25 -6.08 -15.07
CA THR A 195 -20.33 -6.24 -13.94
C THR A 195 -20.46 -5.12 -12.89
N GLU A 196 -21.15 -4.02 -13.21
CA GLU A 196 -21.46 -2.92 -12.28
C GLU A 196 -22.64 -3.27 -11.34
N ILE A 197 -22.55 -4.44 -10.68
CA ILE A 197 -23.51 -4.89 -9.69
C ILE A 197 -22.82 -5.07 -8.33
N LEU A 198 -23.61 -5.24 -7.26
CA LEU A 198 -23.08 -5.31 -5.91
C LEU A 198 -21.97 -6.40 -5.79
N PRO A 199 -20.74 -6.03 -5.36
CA PRO A 199 -19.65 -6.97 -5.14
C PRO A 199 -20.02 -8.09 -4.17
N GLY A 200 -19.57 -9.31 -4.43
CA GLY A 200 -19.88 -10.50 -3.63
C GLY A 200 -21.31 -11.04 -3.79
N SER A 201 -22.08 -10.51 -4.76
CA SER A 201 -23.38 -11.11 -5.09
C SER A 201 -23.18 -12.43 -5.86
N PRO A 202 -23.97 -13.48 -5.60
CA PRO A 202 -23.80 -14.77 -6.26
C PRO A 202 -23.98 -14.68 -7.79
N ASN A 203 -24.77 -13.71 -8.26
CA ASN A 203 -24.97 -13.47 -9.69
C ASN A 203 -23.69 -12.92 -10.33
N LEU A 204 -22.96 -12.03 -9.64
CA LEU A 204 -21.68 -11.51 -10.13
C LEU A 204 -20.65 -12.62 -10.20
N SER A 205 -20.55 -13.46 -9.17
CA SER A 205 -19.63 -14.61 -9.17
C SER A 205 -19.89 -15.53 -10.36
N ILE A 206 -21.16 -15.88 -10.63
CA ILE A 206 -21.55 -16.70 -11.78
C ILE A 206 -21.12 -16.07 -13.12
N LEU A 207 -21.28 -14.76 -13.26
CA LEU A 207 -20.87 -14.05 -14.48
C LEU A 207 -19.34 -13.98 -14.62
N VAL A 208 -18.62 -13.66 -13.54
CA VAL A 208 -17.16 -13.53 -13.52
C VAL A 208 -16.50 -14.88 -13.81
N ASP A 209 -17.00 -15.97 -13.22
CA ASP A 209 -16.54 -17.33 -13.52
C ASP A 209 -16.69 -17.64 -15.02
N ALA A 210 -17.86 -17.33 -15.60
CA ALA A 210 -18.09 -17.54 -17.02
C ALA A 210 -17.20 -16.66 -17.92
N LEU A 211 -16.91 -15.42 -17.52
CA LEU A 211 -16.00 -14.51 -18.23
C LEU A 211 -14.56 -15.05 -18.18
N MET A 212 -14.13 -15.59 -17.03
CA MET A 212 -12.81 -16.19 -16.88
C MET A 212 -12.67 -17.46 -17.72
N ASP A 213 -13.66 -18.35 -17.71
CA ASP A 213 -13.72 -19.56 -18.55
C ASP A 213 -13.70 -19.22 -20.03
N ALA A 214 -14.38 -18.13 -20.43
CA ALA A 214 -14.38 -17.63 -21.80
C ALA A 214 -13.12 -16.84 -22.18
N GLN A 215 -12.11 -16.72 -21.30
CA GLN A 215 -10.90 -15.94 -21.51
C GLN A 215 -11.15 -14.46 -21.83
N ALA A 216 -12.22 -13.87 -21.25
CA ALA A 216 -12.61 -12.49 -21.48
C ALA A 216 -11.45 -11.47 -21.31
N PRO A 217 -10.54 -11.59 -20.32
CA PRO A 217 -9.41 -10.66 -20.21
C PRO A 217 -8.53 -10.61 -21.48
N GLN A 218 -8.33 -11.73 -22.16
CA GLN A 218 -7.54 -11.78 -23.39
C GLN A 218 -8.27 -11.13 -24.58
N TYR A 219 -9.57 -11.38 -24.70
CA TYR A 219 -10.41 -10.78 -25.75
C TYR A 219 -10.55 -9.27 -25.57
N LEU A 220 -10.83 -8.83 -24.34
CA LEU A 220 -10.88 -7.42 -23.95
C LEU A 220 -9.56 -6.71 -24.24
N PHE A 221 -8.42 -7.30 -23.88
CA PHE A 221 -7.11 -6.73 -24.16
C PHE A 221 -6.84 -6.61 -25.67
N THR A 222 -7.26 -7.61 -26.44
CA THR A 222 -7.06 -7.60 -27.89
C THR A 222 -7.88 -6.50 -28.55
N ASN A 223 -9.13 -6.29 -28.11
CA ASN A 223 -9.94 -5.17 -28.54
C ASN A 223 -9.34 -3.83 -28.10
N LEU A 224 -8.90 -3.70 -26.84
CA LEU A 224 -8.31 -2.48 -26.28
C LEU A 224 -7.16 -1.93 -27.12
N LYS A 225 -6.29 -2.79 -27.65
CA LYS A 225 -5.11 -2.39 -28.43
C LYS A 225 -5.44 -1.71 -29.77
N ARG A 226 -6.63 -1.95 -30.32
CA ARG A 226 -7.02 -1.41 -31.63
C ARG A 226 -7.91 -0.17 -31.54
N LEU A 227 -8.38 0.19 -30.35
CA LEU A 227 -9.24 1.35 -30.13
C LEU A 227 -8.47 2.66 -30.36
N ASN A 228 -9.13 3.62 -30.99
CA ASN A 228 -8.64 4.98 -31.22
C ASN A 228 -9.37 5.97 -30.32
N GLU A 229 -8.67 6.50 -29.32
CA GLU A 229 -9.23 7.47 -28.36
C GLU A 229 -9.57 8.85 -28.96
N GLU A 230 -9.22 9.12 -30.23
CA GLU A 230 -9.76 10.29 -30.96
C GLU A 230 -11.26 10.16 -31.24
N ASN A 231 -11.78 8.93 -31.31
CA ASN A 231 -13.21 8.65 -31.36
C ASN A 231 -13.78 8.64 -29.92
N PRO A 232 -14.75 9.52 -29.58
CA PRO A 232 -15.31 9.58 -28.23
C PRO A 232 -15.92 8.27 -27.72
N LEU A 233 -16.55 7.47 -28.61
CA LEU A 233 -17.17 6.20 -28.23
C LEU A 233 -16.11 5.16 -27.89
N GLU A 234 -15.05 5.07 -28.70
CA GLU A 234 -13.92 4.18 -28.43
C GLU A 234 -13.13 4.62 -27.19
N ALA A 235 -13.00 5.93 -26.94
CA ALA A 235 -12.43 6.45 -25.70
C ALA A 235 -13.26 6.06 -24.46
N ILE A 236 -14.58 5.95 -24.58
CA ILE A 236 -15.44 5.38 -23.52
C ILE A 236 -15.16 3.90 -23.35
N SER A 237 -15.07 3.14 -24.43
CA SER A 237 -14.80 1.70 -24.38
C SER A 237 -13.43 1.34 -23.78
N VAL A 238 -12.41 2.21 -23.96
CA VAL A 238 -11.12 2.07 -23.26
C VAL A 238 -11.30 2.08 -21.74
N TYR A 239 -12.13 2.99 -21.24
CA TYR A 239 -12.50 3.03 -19.81
C TYR A 239 -13.28 1.78 -19.42
N SER A 240 -14.36 1.46 -20.15
CA SER A 240 -15.21 0.29 -19.88
C SER A 240 -14.39 -1.00 -19.81
N THR A 241 -13.42 -1.17 -20.71
CA THR A 241 -12.53 -2.34 -20.72
C THR A 241 -11.70 -2.46 -19.44
N MET A 242 -11.10 -1.36 -18.96
CA MET A 242 -10.36 -1.37 -17.69
C MET A 242 -11.30 -1.59 -16.50
N ALA A 243 -12.50 -1.02 -16.54
CA ALA A 243 -13.50 -1.13 -15.48
C ALA A 243 -14.05 -2.56 -15.34
N VAL A 244 -14.30 -3.27 -16.45
CA VAL A 244 -14.66 -4.68 -16.43
C VAL A 244 -13.58 -5.50 -15.71
N ILE A 245 -12.31 -5.30 -16.06
CA ILE A 245 -11.21 -6.02 -15.41
C ILE A 245 -11.10 -5.66 -13.93
N GLN A 246 -11.28 -4.38 -13.55
CA GLN A 246 -11.33 -3.99 -12.15
C GLN A 246 -12.45 -4.73 -11.40
N ASN A 247 -13.67 -4.70 -11.91
CA ASN A 247 -14.82 -5.36 -11.27
C ASN A 247 -14.58 -6.87 -11.11
N MET A 248 -13.97 -7.50 -12.13
CA MET A 248 -13.58 -8.91 -12.06
C MET A 248 -12.47 -9.17 -11.03
N ILE A 249 -11.52 -8.24 -10.82
CA ILE A 249 -10.48 -8.36 -9.78
C ILE A 249 -11.09 -8.23 -8.38
N GLU A 250 -12.06 -7.33 -8.19
CA GLU A 250 -12.75 -7.16 -6.91
C GLU A 250 -13.51 -8.43 -6.49
N GLU A 251 -14.12 -9.14 -7.45
CA GLU A 251 -14.78 -10.43 -7.20
C GLU A 251 -13.80 -11.61 -7.14
N THR A 252 -12.85 -11.67 -8.07
CA THR A 252 -11.87 -12.77 -8.19
C THR A 252 -10.46 -12.18 -8.36
N PRO A 253 -9.68 -12.02 -7.26
CA PRO A 253 -8.37 -11.37 -7.29
C PRO A 253 -7.36 -11.98 -8.27
N TYR A 254 -7.46 -13.29 -8.55
CA TYR A 254 -6.62 -13.98 -9.53
C TYR A 254 -6.73 -13.40 -10.95
N THR A 255 -7.84 -12.71 -11.28
CA THR A 255 -7.99 -11.99 -12.54
C THR A 255 -6.84 -11.01 -12.79
N ALA A 256 -6.25 -10.44 -11.73
CA ALA A 256 -5.11 -9.54 -11.85
C ALA A 256 -3.88 -10.23 -12.46
N ASP A 257 -3.58 -11.48 -12.05
CA ASP A 257 -2.47 -12.25 -12.61
C ASP A 257 -2.71 -12.56 -14.10
N VAL A 258 -3.94 -12.89 -14.48
CA VAL A 258 -4.32 -13.11 -15.88
C VAL A 258 -4.18 -11.83 -16.70
N ALA A 259 -4.67 -10.69 -16.19
CA ALA A 259 -4.52 -9.40 -16.85
C ALA A 259 -3.03 -9.02 -17.02
N VAL A 260 -2.18 -9.30 -16.03
CA VAL A 260 -0.74 -9.11 -16.14
C VAL A 260 -0.16 -9.96 -17.28
N GLN A 261 -0.54 -11.24 -17.38
CA GLN A 261 -0.10 -12.15 -18.44
C GLN A 261 -0.59 -11.71 -19.84
N CYS A 262 -1.80 -11.17 -19.95
CA CYS A 262 -2.33 -10.66 -21.22
C CYS A 262 -1.55 -9.45 -21.75
N GLY A 263 -0.89 -8.68 -20.87
CA GLY A 263 -0.07 -7.51 -21.24
C GLY A 263 -0.66 -6.16 -20.85
N TYR A 264 -1.66 -6.11 -19.96
CA TYR A 264 -2.28 -4.86 -19.51
C TYR A 264 -1.26 -3.91 -18.86
N VAL A 265 -0.30 -4.42 -18.07
CA VAL A 265 0.73 -3.60 -17.41
C VAL A 265 1.55 -2.80 -18.44
N GLN A 266 2.03 -3.46 -19.50
CA GLN A 266 2.82 -2.81 -20.54
C GLN A 266 1.99 -1.77 -21.30
N TRP A 267 0.72 -2.07 -21.60
CA TRP A 267 -0.17 -1.12 -22.26
C TRP A 267 -0.41 0.12 -21.40
N VAL A 268 -0.71 -0.06 -20.11
CA VAL A 268 -0.91 1.04 -19.15
C VAL A 268 0.34 1.90 -19.00
N LEU A 269 1.52 1.29 -18.85
CA LEU A 269 2.79 2.03 -18.75
C LEU A 269 3.06 2.88 -20.00
N ASN A 270 2.79 2.33 -21.19
CA ASN A 270 2.93 3.09 -22.44
C ASN A 270 1.96 4.27 -22.47
N ARG A 271 0.70 4.05 -22.08
CA ARG A 271 -0.33 5.09 -22.03
C ARG A 271 -0.01 6.20 -21.04
N LEU A 272 0.57 5.86 -19.89
CA LEU A 272 1.02 6.85 -18.89
C LEU A 272 2.21 7.67 -19.39
N LYS A 273 3.15 7.03 -20.10
CA LYS A 273 4.36 7.68 -20.67
C LYS A 273 4.05 8.67 -21.81
N MET A 274 2.93 8.50 -22.52
CA MET A 274 2.56 9.38 -23.63
C MET A 274 2.45 10.85 -23.19
N GLN A 275 3.06 11.75 -23.96
CA GLN A 275 3.05 13.21 -23.72
C GLN A 275 1.77 13.85 -24.24
N ILE A 276 0.62 13.37 -23.74
CA ILE A 276 -0.70 13.89 -24.07
C ILE A 276 -1.31 14.65 -22.89
N PRO A 277 -2.30 15.54 -23.13
CA PRO A 277 -3.06 16.19 -22.06
C PRO A 277 -3.63 15.17 -21.06
N GLN A 278 -3.86 15.64 -19.83
CA GLN A 278 -4.44 14.79 -18.79
C GLN A 278 -5.93 14.60 -19.07
N ASP A 279 -6.27 13.52 -19.76
CA ASP A 279 -7.64 13.03 -19.93
C ASP A 279 -8.04 12.05 -18.82
N GLU A 280 -9.31 11.71 -18.78
CA GLU A 280 -9.88 10.79 -17.78
C GLU A 280 -9.31 9.38 -17.90
N ASN A 281 -9.06 8.89 -19.11
CA ASN A 281 -8.49 7.56 -19.34
C ASN A 281 -7.06 7.47 -18.78
N LYS A 282 -6.25 8.52 -18.90
CA LYS A 282 -4.90 8.57 -18.29
C LYS A 282 -4.95 8.60 -16.77
N VAL A 283 -5.92 9.31 -16.19
CA VAL A 283 -6.16 9.27 -14.74
C VAL A 283 -6.53 7.85 -14.33
N TYR A 284 -7.46 7.22 -15.05
CA TYR A 284 -7.91 5.88 -14.73
C TYR A 284 -6.81 4.83 -14.93
N CYS A 285 -5.97 4.94 -15.97
CA CYS A 285 -4.77 4.12 -16.15
C CYS A 285 -3.85 4.14 -14.92
N SER A 286 -3.67 5.31 -14.28
CA SER A 286 -2.85 5.41 -13.06
C SER A 286 -3.45 4.66 -11.88
N ARG A 287 -4.79 4.67 -11.75
CA ARG A 287 -5.49 3.88 -10.71
C ARG A 287 -5.50 2.40 -11.06
N PHE A 288 -5.71 2.05 -12.32
CA PHE A 288 -5.77 0.67 -12.77
C PHE A 288 -4.41 -0.04 -12.58
N LEU A 289 -3.29 0.66 -12.82
CA LEU A 289 -1.96 0.14 -12.47
C LEU A 289 -1.82 -0.18 -10.98
N ASP A 290 -2.34 0.70 -10.13
CA ASP A 290 -2.33 0.54 -8.68
C ASP A 290 -3.11 -0.72 -8.28
N ILE A 291 -4.32 -0.91 -8.82
CA ILE A 291 -5.17 -2.09 -8.59
C ILE A 291 -4.44 -3.39 -9.02
N LEU A 292 -3.79 -3.39 -10.19
CA LEU A 292 -3.03 -4.56 -10.66
C LEU A 292 -1.85 -4.88 -9.73
N LEU A 293 -1.14 -3.87 -9.24
CA LEU A 293 -0.01 -4.04 -8.32
C LEU A 293 -0.42 -4.51 -6.93
N GLU A 294 -1.59 -4.10 -6.46
CA GLU A 294 -2.17 -4.52 -5.17
C GLU A 294 -2.56 -6.00 -5.20
N ASN A 295 -3.11 -6.47 -6.34
CA ASN A 295 -3.72 -7.80 -6.44
C ASN A 295 -2.86 -8.86 -7.13
N SER A 296 -1.74 -8.49 -7.78
CA SER A 296 -0.83 -9.45 -8.44
C SER A 296 0.62 -9.32 -7.97
N GLY A 297 1.16 -10.44 -7.48
CA GLY A 297 2.58 -10.54 -7.11
C GLY A 297 3.52 -10.45 -8.32
N GLU A 298 3.11 -11.03 -9.45
CA GLU A 298 3.87 -11.00 -10.71
C GLU A 298 3.88 -9.61 -11.35
N CYS A 299 2.87 -8.78 -11.12
CA CYS A 299 2.78 -7.41 -11.65
C CYS A 299 4.04 -6.58 -11.34
N LYS A 300 4.65 -6.76 -10.16
CA LYS A 300 5.87 -6.01 -9.77
C LYS A 300 7.09 -6.39 -10.60
N LYS A 301 7.17 -7.66 -11.04
CA LYS A 301 8.23 -8.17 -11.93
C LYS A 301 8.02 -7.68 -13.35
N VAL A 302 6.79 -7.79 -13.87
CA VAL A 302 6.46 -7.27 -15.22
C VAL A 302 6.65 -5.76 -15.27
N LEU A 303 6.29 -5.01 -14.22
CA LEU A 303 6.59 -3.58 -14.12
C LEU A 303 8.10 -3.30 -14.20
N HIS A 304 8.92 -4.11 -13.53
CA HIS A 304 10.39 -4.00 -13.57
C HIS A 304 10.93 -4.17 -14.99
N GLU A 305 10.52 -5.25 -15.67
CA GLU A 305 10.97 -5.62 -17.01
C GLU A 305 10.62 -4.56 -18.06
N ASN A 306 9.52 -3.84 -17.85
CA ASN A 306 9.03 -2.80 -18.75
C ASN A 306 9.47 -1.37 -18.37
N ASN A 307 10.60 -1.23 -17.65
CA ASN A 307 11.16 0.04 -17.18
C ASN A 307 10.16 0.90 -16.37
N GLY A 308 9.23 0.26 -15.66
CA GLY A 308 8.14 0.94 -14.99
C GLY A 308 8.62 1.91 -13.91
N ILE A 309 9.70 1.59 -13.18
CA ILE A 309 10.23 2.49 -12.15
C ILE A 309 10.69 3.82 -12.73
N ASP A 310 11.38 3.81 -13.87
CA ASP A 310 11.84 5.04 -14.53
C ASP A 310 10.65 5.87 -15.02
N ILE A 311 9.62 5.21 -15.58
CA ILE A 311 8.38 5.87 -16.02
C ILE A 311 7.66 6.54 -14.82
N LEU A 312 7.50 5.82 -13.70
CA LEU A 312 6.85 6.35 -12.51
C LEU A 312 7.65 7.54 -11.93
N LEU A 313 8.98 7.44 -11.89
CA LEU A 313 9.84 8.51 -11.40
C LEU A 313 9.82 9.73 -12.33
N GLU A 314 9.78 9.56 -13.65
CA GLU A 314 9.65 10.64 -14.62
C GLU A 314 8.32 11.38 -14.45
N LEU A 315 7.21 10.64 -14.30
CA LEU A 315 5.89 11.20 -14.03
C LEU A 315 5.86 12.01 -12.74
N LEU A 316 6.41 11.46 -11.65
CA LEU A 316 6.52 12.19 -10.38
C LEU A 316 7.44 13.41 -10.51
N ALA A 317 8.55 13.29 -11.24
CA ALA A 317 9.47 14.38 -11.46
C ALA A 317 8.87 15.54 -12.25
N ALA A 318 7.71 15.41 -12.89
CA ALA A 318 6.99 16.52 -13.52
C ALA A 318 6.35 17.49 -12.49
N TYR A 319 6.08 17.03 -11.27
CA TYR A 319 5.37 17.79 -10.23
C TYR A 319 6.30 18.63 -9.32
N ARG A 320 7.37 19.23 -9.88
CA ARG A 320 8.44 19.91 -9.10
C ARG A 320 8.03 21.21 -8.39
N ARG A 321 6.86 21.77 -8.69
CA ARG A 321 6.31 23.07 -8.23
C ARG A 321 4.88 22.84 -7.66
N PRO A 322 4.30 23.78 -6.86
CA PRO A 322 3.39 23.43 -5.77
C PRO A 322 2.23 22.54 -6.20
N ASP A 323 1.73 21.76 -5.25
CA ASP A 323 0.68 20.73 -5.44
C ASP A 323 -0.28 21.05 -6.59
N PRO A 324 -0.57 20.08 -7.48
CA PRO A 324 -1.42 20.32 -8.63
C PRO A 324 -2.75 20.95 -8.20
N ALA A 325 -3.07 22.11 -8.78
CA ALA A 325 -4.37 22.76 -8.55
C ALA A 325 -5.52 21.96 -9.19
N ILE A 326 -5.23 21.24 -10.28
CA ILE A 326 -6.20 20.43 -11.00
C ILE A 326 -6.36 19.08 -10.29
N VAL A 327 -7.60 18.74 -9.92
CA VAL A 327 -7.95 17.52 -9.19
C VAL A 327 -7.47 16.26 -9.90
N SER A 328 -7.68 16.14 -11.22
CA SER A 328 -7.23 14.99 -12.01
C SER A 328 -5.71 14.77 -11.98
N LYS A 329 -4.93 15.87 -12.07
CA LYS A 329 -3.46 15.83 -11.95
C LYS A 329 -3.01 15.45 -10.55
N LYS A 330 -3.72 15.94 -9.52
CA LYS A 330 -3.47 15.57 -8.13
C LYS A 330 -3.73 14.08 -7.90
N GLN A 331 -4.85 13.54 -8.39
CA GLN A 331 -5.20 12.13 -8.28
C GLN A 331 -4.18 11.24 -8.99
N THR A 332 -3.78 11.61 -10.21
CA THR A 332 -2.76 10.87 -10.98
C THR A 332 -1.44 10.82 -10.22
N MET A 333 -0.99 11.94 -9.64
CA MET A 333 0.22 11.99 -8.83
C MET A 333 0.13 11.03 -7.63
N LEU A 334 -1.01 10.96 -6.95
CA LEU A 334 -1.22 10.08 -5.79
C LEU A 334 -1.22 8.61 -6.19
N ASN A 335 -1.93 8.25 -7.27
CA ASN A 335 -1.96 6.89 -7.78
C ASN A 335 -0.55 6.43 -8.22
N VAL A 336 0.20 7.27 -8.94
CA VAL A 336 1.59 6.97 -9.35
C VAL A 336 2.49 6.78 -8.12
N PHE A 337 2.31 7.57 -7.07
CA PHE A 337 3.03 7.40 -5.81
C PHE A 337 2.68 6.09 -5.10
N SER A 338 1.41 5.71 -5.08
CA SER A 338 0.94 4.45 -4.53
C SER A 338 1.56 3.27 -5.27
N SER A 339 1.46 3.26 -6.60
CA SER A 339 2.08 2.27 -7.47
C SER A 339 3.59 2.18 -7.25
N LEU A 340 4.28 3.32 -7.12
CA LEU A 340 5.71 3.34 -6.79
C LEU A 340 5.98 2.67 -5.43
N CYS A 341 5.22 3.00 -4.39
CA CYS A 341 5.39 2.40 -3.07
C CYS A 341 5.19 0.88 -3.12
N ILE A 342 4.12 0.41 -3.74
CA ILE A 342 3.81 -1.02 -3.85
C ILE A 342 4.89 -1.76 -4.65
N SER A 343 5.39 -1.15 -5.73
CA SER A 343 6.44 -1.72 -6.56
C SER A 343 7.77 -1.94 -5.83
N LEU A 344 8.07 -1.13 -4.80
CA LEU A 344 9.28 -1.23 -4.00
C LEU A 344 9.31 -2.46 -3.07
N HIS A 345 8.20 -3.17 -2.90
CA HIS A 345 8.22 -4.47 -2.22
C HIS A 345 8.96 -5.56 -3.01
N TYR A 346 9.24 -5.33 -4.30
CA TYR A 346 10.09 -6.20 -5.12
C TYR A 346 11.53 -5.67 -5.13
N VAL A 347 12.49 -6.46 -4.66
CA VAL A 347 13.88 -6.03 -4.43
C VAL A 347 14.54 -5.42 -5.69
N PRO A 348 14.46 -6.02 -6.90
CA PRO A 348 15.01 -5.41 -8.12
C PRO A 348 14.51 -3.99 -8.40
N ASN A 349 13.27 -3.67 -8.04
CA ASN A 349 12.74 -2.30 -8.18
C ASN A 349 13.40 -1.31 -7.21
N LYS A 350 13.87 -1.76 -6.04
CA LYS A 350 14.63 -0.91 -5.11
C LYS A 350 15.98 -0.49 -5.71
N HIS A 351 16.64 -1.37 -6.47
CA HIS A 351 17.88 -1.06 -7.17
C HIS A 351 17.63 -0.05 -8.29
N LYS A 352 16.61 -0.30 -9.14
CA LYS A 352 16.21 0.64 -10.20
C LYS A 352 15.81 2.00 -9.66
N PHE A 353 15.07 2.04 -8.55
CA PHE A 353 14.71 3.29 -7.88
C PHE A 353 15.93 4.12 -7.48
N ARG A 354 17.00 3.47 -7.01
CA ARG A 354 18.26 4.14 -6.66
C ARG A 354 18.98 4.67 -7.91
N GLU A 355 19.05 3.86 -8.96
CA GLU A 355 19.70 4.20 -10.23
C GLU A 355 18.98 5.38 -10.93
N GLY A 356 17.64 5.35 -10.99
CA GLY A 356 16.79 6.37 -11.59
C GLY A 356 16.63 7.67 -10.77
N GLU A 357 17.56 7.96 -9.86
CA GLU A 357 17.51 9.15 -8.98
C GLU A 357 16.24 9.27 -8.12
N GLY A 358 15.62 8.14 -7.77
CA GLY A 358 14.36 8.12 -7.02
C GLY A 358 14.46 8.82 -5.66
N PHE A 359 15.60 8.70 -4.97
CA PHE A 359 15.84 9.43 -3.72
C PHE A 359 15.77 10.94 -3.91
N GLN A 360 16.31 11.47 -5.01
CA GLN A 360 16.30 12.90 -5.31
C GLN A 360 14.87 13.39 -5.57
N VAL A 361 14.10 12.63 -6.36
CA VAL A 361 12.68 12.92 -6.64
C VAL A 361 11.86 12.91 -5.35
N VAL A 362 11.98 11.86 -4.55
CA VAL A 362 11.21 11.69 -3.31
C VAL A 362 11.61 12.74 -2.25
N LEU A 363 12.90 13.05 -2.09
CA LEU A 363 13.35 14.11 -1.19
C LEU A 363 12.89 15.51 -1.66
N MET A 364 12.83 15.75 -2.97
CA MET A 364 12.28 16.99 -3.51
C MET A 364 10.79 17.11 -3.14
N MET A 365 10.02 16.04 -3.35
CA MET A 365 8.59 15.96 -3.04
C MET A 365 8.33 16.18 -1.55
N LEU A 366 9.10 15.53 -0.69
CA LEU A 366 8.99 15.67 0.76
C LEU A 366 9.25 17.11 1.26
N ARG A 367 10.04 17.91 0.52
CA ARG A 367 10.31 19.33 0.84
C ARG A 367 9.27 20.28 0.26
N LYS A 368 8.67 19.96 -0.88
CA LYS A 368 7.92 20.92 -1.70
C LYS A 368 6.43 20.63 -1.81
N SER A 369 6.03 19.35 -1.77
CA SER A 369 4.63 18.94 -1.90
C SER A 369 4.01 18.74 -0.51
N LYS A 370 2.78 19.25 -0.33
CA LYS A 370 2.00 18.98 0.89
C LYS A 370 1.17 17.72 0.72
N THR A 371 0.60 17.53 -0.46
CA THR A 371 -0.27 16.39 -0.78
C THR A 371 0.54 15.09 -0.93
N GLY A 372 1.66 15.12 -1.67
CA GLY A 372 2.54 13.97 -1.86
C GLY A 372 3.48 13.69 -0.68
N MET A 373 3.39 14.45 0.41
CA MET A 373 4.35 14.38 1.53
C MET A 373 4.35 13.00 2.21
N GLY A 374 3.16 12.48 2.55
CA GLY A 374 3.02 11.17 3.22
C GLY A 374 3.53 10.03 2.35
N TRP A 375 3.14 10.04 1.07
CA TRP A 375 3.60 9.08 0.07
C TRP A 375 5.12 9.13 -0.16
N ALA A 376 5.71 10.32 -0.23
CA ALA A 376 7.16 10.46 -0.33
C ALA A 376 7.87 9.84 0.88
N LEU A 377 7.31 10.00 2.08
CA LEU A 377 7.88 9.40 3.29
C LEU A 377 7.73 7.87 3.30
N ARG A 378 6.58 7.34 2.86
CA ARG A 378 6.37 5.89 2.64
C ARG A 378 7.36 5.30 1.63
N ALA A 379 7.58 5.98 0.51
CA ALA A 379 8.54 5.55 -0.51
C ALA A 379 9.98 5.49 0.05
N LEU A 380 10.39 6.45 0.88
CA LEU A 380 11.71 6.40 1.56
C LEU A 380 11.81 5.19 2.50
N ASP A 381 10.77 4.95 3.28
CA ASP A 381 10.72 3.80 4.19
C ASP A 381 10.86 2.50 3.41
N TYR A 382 10.00 2.26 2.41
CA TYR A 382 9.99 1.02 1.65
C TYR A 382 11.28 0.81 0.83
N ALA A 383 11.88 1.88 0.31
CA ALA A 383 13.17 1.81 -0.39
C ALA A 383 14.35 1.45 0.54
N THR A 384 14.25 1.74 1.84
CA THR A 384 15.33 1.51 2.83
C THR A 384 15.10 0.32 3.74
N LYS A 385 13.87 -0.22 3.78
CA LYS A 385 13.47 -1.33 4.66
C LYS A 385 13.70 -2.69 3.98
N SER A 386 14.88 -3.27 4.17
CA SER A 386 15.23 -4.70 4.01
C SER A 386 16.76 -4.88 4.09
N PRO A 387 17.28 -6.10 4.31
CA PRO A 387 18.71 -6.37 4.20
C PRO A 387 19.32 -5.94 2.85
N ASP A 388 18.58 -6.16 1.75
CA ASP A 388 19.00 -5.78 0.39
C ASP A 388 19.07 -4.25 0.16
N SER A 389 18.54 -3.45 1.09
CA SER A 389 18.51 -1.99 0.98
C SER A 389 19.78 -1.32 1.50
N LYS A 390 20.87 -2.04 1.75
CA LYS A 390 22.16 -1.47 2.21
C LYS A 390 22.63 -0.29 1.35
N GLU A 391 22.74 -0.50 0.04
CA GLU A 391 23.18 0.53 -0.91
C GLU A 391 22.19 1.70 -0.99
N ASN A 392 20.91 1.42 -0.82
CA ASN A 392 19.83 2.41 -0.77
C ASN A 392 19.94 3.31 0.46
N CYS A 393 20.20 2.71 1.63
CA CYS A 393 20.47 3.43 2.87
C CYS A 393 21.69 4.34 2.74
N ASN A 394 22.80 3.83 2.18
CA ASN A 394 24.00 4.64 1.92
C ASN A 394 23.69 5.81 0.97
N LYS A 395 23.02 5.54 -0.16
CA LYS A 395 22.65 6.56 -1.14
C LYS A 395 21.79 7.66 -0.52
N LEU A 396 20.82 7.31 0.31
CA LEU A 396 19.97 8.29 1.00
C LEU A 396 20.80 9.25 1.87
N VAL A 397 21.83 8.77 2.55
CA VAL A 397 22.72 9.61 3.36
C VAL A 397 23.62 10.48 2.47
N GLU A 398 24.11 9.95 1.36
CA GLU A 398 24.95 10.65 0.37
C GLU A 398 24.22 11.84 -0.26
N VAL A 399 22.98 11.67 -0.70
CA VAL A 399 22.17 12.73 -1.34
C VAL A 399 21.58 13.75 -0.35
N GLY A 400 22.05 13.73 0.90
CA GLY A 400 21.63 14.70 1.93
C GLY A 400 20.28 14.39 2.58
N GLY A 401 19.81 13.13 2.54
CA GLY A 401 18.55 12.71 3.13
C GLY A 401 18.42 13.04 4.61
N LEU A 402 19.51 12.97 5.39
CA LEU A 402 19.49 13.32 6.82
C LEU A 402 19.04 14.76 7.09
N GLY A 403 19.38 15.70 6.19
CA GLY A 403 18.94 17.09 6.31
C GLY A 403 17.43 17.25 6.14
N THR A 404 16.77 16.26 5.54
CA THR A 404 15.33 16.26 5.24
C THR A 404 14.54 15.41 6.22
N VAL A 405 15.01 14.21 6.55
CA VAL A 405 14.33 13.26 7.47
C VAL A 405 14.31 13.77 8.91
N PHE A 406 15.42 14.30 9.43
CA PHE A 406 15.48 14.74 10.84
C PHE A 406 14.58 15.92 11.20
N PRO A 407 14.30 16.90 10.31
CA PRO A 407 13.21 17.85 10.51
C PRO A 407 11.86 17.19 10.84
N PHE A 408 11.46 16.14 10.11
CA PHE A 408 10.23 15.38 10.39
C PHE A 408 10.33 14.58 11.69
N PHE A 409 11.50 14.05 12.04
CA PHE A 409 11.69 13.41 13.36
C PHE A 409 11.43 14.39 14.53
N MET A 410 11.84 15.65 14.34
CA MET A 410 11.78 16.66 15.39
C MET A 410 10.43 17.37 15.49
N ARG A 411 9.71 17.55 14.39
CA ARG A 411 8.48 18.34 14.34
C ARG A 411 7.36 17.52 13.67
N PRO A 412 6.19 17.41 14.33
CA PRO A 412 5.03 16.83 13.67
C PRO A 412 4.57 17.70 12.50
N THR A 413 3.91 17.10 11.52
CA THR A 413 3.28 17.78 10.39
C THR A 413 2.36 18.91 10.82
N ILE A 414 2.22 19.88 9.91
CA ILE A 414 1.31 21.02 10.07
C ILE A 414 -0.13 20.48 10.19
N ARG A 415 -0.94 21.09 11.06
CA ARG A 415 -2.32 20.64 11.37
C ARG A 415 -3.18 20.33 10.12
N ARG A 416 -3.05 21.12 9.05
CA ARG A 416 -3.81 20.93 7.80
C ARG A 416 -3.49 19.61 7.07
N ILE A 417 -2.27 19.08 7.20
CA ILE A 417 -1.83 17.84 6.53
C ILE A 417 -2.25 16.60 7.35
N ARG A 418 -2.51 16.77 8.65
CA ARG A 418 -2.84 15.66 9.56
C ARG A 418 -4.13 14.92 9.22
N LYS A 419 -5.02 15.53 8.42
CA LYS A 419 -6.24 14.85 7.95
C LYS A 419 -5.94 13.64 7.06
N HIS A 420 -4.81 13.66 6.33
CA HIS A 420 -4.49 12.65 5.30
C HIS A 420 -3.19 11.90 5.62
N PHE A 421 -2.44 12.36 6.64
CA PHE A 421 -1.21 11.74 7.08
C PHE A 421 -1.00 12.03 8.56
N SER A 422 -1.29 11.04 9.40
CA SER A 422 -1.31 11.20 10.85
C SER A 422 0.09 11.50 11.43
N ILE A 423 0.14 11.99 12.66
CA ILE A 423 1.42 12.21 13.36
C ILE A 423 2.07 10.84 13.64
N GLU A 424 1.25 9.85 13.95
CA GLU A 424 1.63 8.47 14.24
C GLU A 424 2.30 7.84 13.02
N GLU A 425 1.67 7.87 11.83
CA GLU A 425 2.28 7.38 10.58
C GLU A 425 3.59 8.11 10.26
N GLN A 426 3.65 9.43 10.48
CA GLN A 426 4.90 10.17 10.31
C GLN A 426 6.00 9.65 11.24
N GLU A 427 5.68 9.50 12.53
CA GLU A 427 6.61 9.02 13.54
C GLU A 427 7.07 7.60 13.23
N GLU A 428 6.17 6.73 12.78
CA GLU A 428 6.44 5.37 12.36
C GLU A 428 7.45 5.32 11.21
N HIS A 429 7.10 5.88 10.05
CA HIS A 429 7.97 5.83 8.86
C HIS A 429 9.31 6.52 9.09
N VAL A 430 9.34 7.65 9.81
CA VAL A 430 10.61 8.32 10.13
C VAL A 430 11.47 7.46 11.06
N CYS A 431 10.89 6.83 12.09
CA CYS A 431 11.64 5.95 12.98
C CYS A 431 12.11 4.70 12.26
N SER A 432 11.29 4.13 11.37
CA SER A 432 11.65 3.00 10.51
C SER A 432 12.82 3.33 9.59
N VAL A 433 12.79 4.48 8.90
CA VAL A 433 13.92 4.94 8.07
C VAL A 433 15.19 5.12 8.92
N LEU A 434 15.11 5.80 10.06
CA LEU A 434 16.28 6.02 10.93
C LEU A 434 16.84 4.70 11.49
N SER A 435 15.96 3.76 11.84
CA SER A 435 16.32 2.40 12.27
C SER A 435 17.05 1.67 11.14
N SER A 436 16.49 1.67 9.92
CA SER A 436 17.06 1.04 8.74
C SER A 436 18.43 1.62 8.36
N LEU A 437 18.59 2.94 8.44
CA LEU A 437 19.89 3.59 8.24
C LEU A 437 20.92 3.15 9.30
N LEU A 438 20.52 3.01 10.56
CA LEU A 438 21.43 2.50 11.60
C LEU A 438 21.67 0.99 11.48
N LYS A 439 20.77 0.22 10.87
CA LYS A 439 20.91 -1.23 10.68
C LYS A 439 21.80 -1.56 9.49
N TYR A 440 21.58 -0.91 8.35
CA TYR A 440 22.13 -1.35 7.06
C TYR A 440 23.22 -0.44 6.46
N CYS A 441 23.36 0.83 6.89
CA CYS A 441 24.43 1.67 6.38
C CYS A 441 25.82 1.12 6.71
N ASP A 442 26.80 1.45 5.85
CA ASP A 442 28.21 1.24 6.17
C ASP A 442 28.65 2.08 7.38
N SER A 443 29.74 1.68 8.02
CA SER A 443 30.21 2.27 9.28
C SER A 443 30.36 3.81 9.22
N SER A 444 30.86 4.34 8.10
CA SER A 444 31.03 5.80 7.92
C SER A 444 29.69 6.54 7.86
N GLN A 445 28.72 6.01 7.11
CA GLN A 445 27.38 6.61 6.99
C GLN A 445 26.60 6.42 8.30
N GLN A 446 26.71 5.25 8.95
CA GLN A 446 26.15 4.98 10.29
C GLN A 446 26.65 6.00 11.32
N GLU A 447 27.95 6.33 11.31
CA GLU A 447 28.54 7.35 12.19
C GLU A 447 27.94 8.74 11.93
N ARG A 448 27.70 9.10 10.65
CA ARG A 448 27.02 10.35 10.29
C ARG A 448 25.61 10.42 10.85
N VAL A 449 24.84 9.33 10.78
CA VAL A 449 23.50 9.26 11.40
C VAL A 449 23.60 9.41 12.92
N MET A 450 24.52 8.68 13.56
CA MET A 450 24.77 8.73 14.99
C MET A 450 25.13 10.12 15.49
N LYS A 451 26.01 10.83 14.77
CA LYS A 451 26.44 12.21 15.08
C LYS A 451 25.25 13.16 15.15
N LYS A 452 24.17 12.93 14.39
CA LYS A 452 22.94 13.74 14.47
C LYS A 452 22.30 13.69 15.86
N PHE A 453 22.45 12.60 16.62
CA PHE A 453 21.92 12.49 17.98
C PHE A 453 22.75 13.24 19.02
N SER A 454 24.04 13.50 18.75
CA SER A 454 24.93 14.32 19.59
C SER A 454 24.76 15.84 19.36
N GLU A 455 24.20 16.25 18.22
CA GLU A 455 24.03 17.67 17.88
C GLU A 455 23.10 18.45 18.83
N ARG A 456 23.39 19.76 18.98
CA ARG A 456 22.53 20.76 19.66
C ARG A 456 22.09 20.28 21.05
N ASN A 457 23.04 19.96 21.93
CA ASN A 457 22.78 19.48 23.29
C ASN A 457 21.83 18.28 23.35
N PHE A 458 22.08 17.29 22.47
CA PHE A 458 21.36 16.04 22.40
C PHE A 458 19.85 16.20 22.15
N LYS A 459 19.44 17.25 21.42
CA LYS A 459 18.02 17.56 21.20
C LYS A 459 17.25 16.41 20.56
N LYS A 460 17.88 15.69 19.63
CA LYS A 460 17.27 14.55 18.94
C LYS A 460 17.18 13.33 19.84
N LEU A 461 18.20 13.06 20.65
CA LEU A 461 18.16 12.00 21.66
C LEU A 461 17.07 12.26 22.71
N LYS A 462 16.88 13.52 23.15
CA LYS A 462 15.77 13.90 24.02
C LYS A 462 14.41 13.65 23.36
N ARG A 463 14.27 13.92 22.06
CA ARG A 463 13.05 13.59 21.30
C ARG A 463 12.84 12.08 21.22
N LEU A 464 13.89 11.30 20.96
CA LEU A 464 13.84 9.84 20.94
C LEU A 464 13.34 9.28 22.29
N ALA A 465 13.84 9.80 23.41
CA ALA A 465 13.40 9.39 24.75
C ALA A 465 11.91 9.71 25.01
N LYS A 466 11.44 10.87 24.55
CA LYS A 466 10.02 11.23 24.63
C LYS A 466 9.14 10.31 23.78
N LEU A 467 9.59 9.97 22.57
CA LEU A 467 8.87 9.04 21.69
C LEU A 467 8.82 7.64 22.29
N HIS A 468 9.94 7.14 22.82
CA HIS A 468 9.96 5.85 23.52
C HIS A 468 8.94 5.85 24.65
N LYS A 469 8.90 6.88 25.51
CA LYS A 469 7.89 6.94 26.58
C LYS A 469 6.46 6.97 26.03
N LYS A 470 6.19 7.74 24.98
CA LYS A 470 4.87 7.82 24.31
C LYS A 470 4.41 6.43 23.87
N TYR A 471 5.19 5.74 23.05
CA TYR A 471 4.79 4.46 22.46
C TYR A 471 4.86 3.30 23.47
N TRP A 472 5.78 3.34 24.44
CA TRP A 472 5.82 2.37 25.53
C TRP A 472 4.53 2.39 26.36
N LEU A 473 4.07 3.58 26.75
CA LEU A 473 2.81 3.72 27.48
C LEU A 473 1.61 3.33 26.60
N ARG A 474 1.62 3.68 25.31
CA ARG A 474 0.54 3.31 24.39
C ARG A 474 0.38 1.79 24.26
N VAL A 475 1.48 1.08 24.00
CA VAL A 475 1.47 -0.39 23.88
C VAL A 475 1.10 -1.04 25.21
N ARG A 476 1.60 -0.54 26.35
CA ARG A 476 1.21 -1.09 27.66
C ARG A 476 -0.25 -0.86 28.00
N ASN A 477 -0.79 0.33 27.76
CA ASN A 477 -2.21 0.60 27.99
C ASN A 477 -3.08 -0.30 27.10
N PHE A 478 -2.62 -0.58 25.87
CA PHE A 478 -3.26 -1.55 24.99
C PHE A 478 -3.22 -2.97 25.58
N GLU A 479 -2.06 -3.44 26.03
CA GLU A 479 -1.90 -4.74 26.71
C GLU A 479 -2.78 -4.89 27.96
N GLU A 480 -2.91 -3.83 28.77
CA GLU A 480 -3.73 -3.82 29.99
C GLU A 480 -5.24 -3.84 29.70
N THR A 481 -5.66 -3.31 28.56
CA THR A 481 -7.09 -3.27 28.14
C THR A 481 -7.49 -4.50 27.32
N HIS A 482 -6.53 -5.18 26.69
CA HIS A 482 -6.74 -6.34 25.83
C HIS A 482 -6.26 -7.65 26.48
N THR A 483 -6.66 -7.88 27.73
CA THR A 483 -6.48 -9.17 28.41
C THR A 483 -7.63 -10.13 28.11
N SER A 484 -7.62 -10.79 26.95
CA SER A 484 -8.53 -11.92 26.69
C SER A 484 -8.19 -12.78 25.46
N LEU A 485 -7.90 -14.06 25.70
CA LEU A 485 -8.27 -15.27 24.93
C LEU A 485 -8.03 -15.34 23.40
N SER A 486 -7.24 -14.46 22.79
CA SER A 486 -6.89 -14.54 21.37
C SER A 486 -5.55 -15.25 21.12
N ASP A 487 -5.41 -15.79 19.91
CA ASP A 487 -4.16 -16.35 19.36
C ASP A 487 -3.00 -15.34 19.54
N ASP A 488 -1.85 -15.80 20.06
CA ASP A 488 -0.66 -14.98 20.31
C ASP A 488 -0.25 -14.15 19.07
N ASN A 489 -0.47 -14.69 17.86
CA ASN A 489 -0.21 -13.98 16.60
C ASN A 489 -1.17 -12.80 16.40
N ARG A 490 -2.46 -12.96 16.72
CA ARG A 490 -3.45 -11.88 16.62
C ARG A 490 -3.13 -10.75 17.59
N ILE A 491 -2.77 -11.10 18.83
CA ILE A 491 -2.35 -10.12 19.83
C ILE A 491 -1.14 -9.33 19.33
N TYR A 492 -0.15 -9.99 18.72
CA TYR A 492 1.02 -9.31 18.16
C TYR A 492 0.65 -8.35 17.02
N LEU A 493 -0.23 -8.77 16.09
CA LEU A 493 -0.74 -7.91 15.02
C LEU A 493 -1.50 -6.70 15.58
N ASP A 494 -2.38 -6.90 16.56
CA ASP A 494 -3.12 -5.80 17.19
C ASP A 494 -2.16 -4.82 17.91
N LYS A 495 -1.07 -5.33 18.51
CA LYS A 495 -0.01 -4.47 19.08
C LYS A 495 0.70 -3.67 18.00
N LEU A 496 0.96 -4.24 16.81
CA LEU A 496 1.57 -3.51 15.69
C LEU A 496 0.70 -2.33 15.27
N GLU A 497 -0.61 -2.55 15.12
CA GLU A 497 -1.59 -1.48 14.85
C GLU A 497 -1.62 -0.41 15.95
N ASN A 498 -1.27 -0.78 17.18
CA ASN A 498 -1.19 0.12 18.33
C ASN A 498 0.21 0.74 18.56
N GLY A 499 1.09 0.66 17.56
CA GLY A 499 2.37 1.37 17.53
C GLY A 499 3.56 0.59 18.09
N LEU A 500 3.45 -0.74 18.20
CA LEU A 500 4.57 -1.60 18.54
C LEU A 500 5.70 -1.51 17.51
N SER A 501 5.39 -1.44 16.20
CA SER A 501 6.39 -1.28 15.12
C SER A 501 7.30 -0.06 15.35
N THR A 502 6.67 1.05 15.74
CA THR A 502 7.34 2.33 16.04
C THR A 502 8.18 2.20 17.31
N LEU A 503 7.64 1.55 18.35
CA LEU A 503 8.36 1.29 19.60
C LEU A 503 9.59 0.40 19.38
N GLN A 504 9.49 -0.63 18.56
CA GLN A 504 10.59 -1.52 18.17
C GLN A 504 11.68 -0.74 17.45
N SER A 505 11.31 0.08 16.47
CA SER A 505 12.25 0.96 15.74
C SER A 505 12.99 1.92 16.68
N ILE A 506 12.26 2.57 17.60
CA ILE A 506 12.85 3.47 18.60
C ILE A 506 13.78 2.71 19.56
N SER A 507 13.38 1.53 20.01
CA SER A 507 14.16 0.67 20.91
C SER A 507 15.46 0.21 20.25
N PHE A 508 15.41 -0.10 18.95
CA PHE A 508 16.59 -0.43 18.16
C PHE A 508 17.53 0.75 18.01
N ILE A 509 17.02 1.94 17.69
CA ILE A 509 17.85 3.17 17.63
C ILE A 509 18.54 3.40 18.98
N PHE A 510 17.81 3.24 20.10
CA PHE A 510 18.40 3.35 21.44
C PHE A 510 19.50 2.34 21.72
N SER A 511 19.30 1.07 21.35
CA SER A 511 20.31 0.02 21.59
C SER A 511 21.58 0.28 20.78
N VAL A 512 21.45 0.69 19.52
CA VAL A 512 22.60 1.09 18.68
C VAL A 512 23.33 2.26 19.31
N ILE A 513 22.61 3.28 19.81
CA ILE A 513 23.22 4.43 20.47
C ILE A 513 24.00 4.03 21.72
N LEU A 514 23.45 3.12 22.54
CA LEU A 514 24.09 2.68 23.78
C LEU A 514 25.35 1.84 23.53
N VAL A 515 25.39 1.07 22.44
CA VAL A 515 26.52 0.17 22.15
C VAL A 515 27.58 0.84 21.28
N LYS A 516 27.18 1.46 20.17
CA LYS A 516 28.08 2.03 19.16
C LYS A 516 28.34 3.52 19.36
N GLY A 517 27.53 4.22 20.16
CA GLY A 517 27.72 5.64 20.43
C GLY A 517 28.99 5.94 21.23
N ASP A 518 29.50 7.16 21.08
CA ASP A 518 30.60 7.64 21.91
C ASP A 518 30.20 7.64 23.41
N ASN A 519 31.20 7.74 24.29
CA ASN A 519 30.97 7.66 25.73
C ASN A 519 30.00 8.72 26.25
N ASN A 520 30.01 9.92 25.66
CA ASN A 520 29.17 11.03 26.08
C ASN A 520 27.71 10.80 25.67
N LEU A 521 27.50 10.40 24.42
CA LEU A 521 26.20 10.08 23.86
C LEU A 521 25.55 8.90 24.61
N ALA A 522 26.30 7.83 24.85
CA ALA A 522 25.81 6.67 25.61
C ALA A 522 25.47 7.04 27.07
N HIS A 523 26.30 7.86 27.73
CA HIS A 523 26.02 8.33 29.08
C HIS A 523 24.75 9.18 29.13
N GLN A 524 24.59 10.10 28.18
CA GLN A 524 23.41 10.95 28.10
C GLN A 524 22.14 10.15 27.76
N ALA A 525 22.25 9.10 26.94
CA ALA A 525 21.14 8.19 26.65
C ALA A 525 20.68 7.46 27.91
N MET A 526 21.62 6.88 28.68
CA MET A 526 21.31 6.25 29.98
C MET A 526 20.65 7.23 30.95
N LYS A 527 21.16 8.46 31.05
CA LYS A 527 20.57 9.50 31.90
C LYS A 527 19.13 9.82 31.51
N LEU A 528 18.85 9.91 30.20
CA LEU A 528 17.50 10.18 29.70
C LEU A 528 16.53 9.02 29.93
N LEU A 529 16.99 7.77 29.84
CA LEU A 529 16.15 6.62 30.17
C LEU A 529 15.71 6.69 31.64
N VAL A 530 16.65 6.91 32.55
CA VAL A 530 16.35 7.07 33.99
C VAL A 530 15.39 8.24 34.24
N LEU A 531 15.65 9.41 33.64
CA LEU A 531 14.80 10.59 33.80
C LEU A 531 13.36 10.37 33.33
N HIS A 532 13.17 9.58 32.27
CA HIS A 532 11.84 9.29 31.73
C HIS A 532 11.15 8.10 32.43
N GLN A 533 11.74 7.56 33.50
CA GLN A 533 11.29 6.34 34.19
C GLN A 533 11.24 5.12 33.24
N LEU A 534 12.12 5.13 32.24
CA LEU A 534 12.32 4.01 31.32
C LEU A 534 13.48 3.17 31.85
N PHE A 535 13.36 1.85 31.75
CA PHE A 535 14.37 0.93 32.23
C PHE A 535 15.07 0.29 31.05
N LEU A 536 16.36 -0.02 31.18
CA LEU A 536 17.06 -0.79 30.14
C LEU A 536 16.34 -2.12 29.84
N LYS A 537 15.69 -2.71 30.86
CA LYS A 537 14.84 -3.89 30.75
C LYS A 537 13.65 -3.70 29.79
N SER A 538 13.05 -2.51 29.72
CA SER A 538 11.93 -2.27 28.79
C SER A 538 12.39 -2.37 27.34
N ILE A 539 13.53 -1.75 27.02
CA ILE A 539 14.14 -1.82 25.68
C ILE A 539 14.50 -3.27 25.35
N GLN A 540 15.08 -4.00 26.31
CA GLN A 540 15.42 -5.42 26.12
C GLN A 540 14.20 -6.29 25.86
N GLN A 541 13.09 -6.05 26.57
CA GLN A 541 11.83 -6.78 26.38
C GLN A 541 11.28 -6.58 24.97
N VAL A 542 11.17 -5.32 24.52
CA VAL A 542 10.68 -4.99 23.16
C VAL A 542 11.54 -5.62 22.09
N LEU A 543 12.87 -5.53 22.22
CA LEU A 543 13.78 -6.08 21.22
C LEU A 543 13.81 -7.61 21.21
N LYS A 544 13.56 -8.25 22.36
CA LYS A 544 13.42 -9.70 22.45
C LYS A 544 12.14 -10.17 21.76
N GLU A 545 11.00 -9.52 22.05
CA GLU A 545 9.73 -9.78 21.37
C GLU A 545 9.84 -9.54 19.86
N TYR A 546 10.52 -8.47 19.43
CA TYR A 546 10.80 -8.24 18.02
C TYR A 546 11.63 -9.37 17.40
N ALA A 547 12.73 -9.78 18.06
CA ALA A 547 13.60 -10.84 17.56
C ALA A 547 12.92 -12.22 17.49
N GLU A 548 12.03 -12.53 18.43
CA GLU A 548 11.25 -13.77 18.45
C GLU A 548 10.21 -13.83 17.32
N ASN A 549 9.73 -12.67 16.85
CA ASN A 549 8.72 -12.55 15.79
C ASN A 549 9.31 -12.15 14.42
N LEU A 550 10.64 -12.13 14.27
CA LEU A 550 11.31 -11.96 12.98
C LEU A 550 10.91 -13.09 12.03
N GLY A 551 10.03 -12.79 11.08
CA GLY A 551 9.45 -13.74 10.13
C GLY A 551 7.92 -13.76 10.09
N LEU A 552 7.24 -13.16 11.07
CA LEU A 552 5.79 -12.89 11.01
C LEU A 552 5.47 -11.57 10.29
N ASP A 553 6.43 -10.63 10.28
CA ASP A 553 6.30 -9.30 9.66
C ASP A 553 6.52 -9.28 8.13
N GLY A 554 6.48 -10.43 7.45
CA GLY A 554 6.68 -10.54 6.00
C GLY A 554 8.12 -10.25 5.52
N GLU A 555 9.09 -10.07 6.43
CA GLU A 555 10.51 -10.16 6.08
C GLU A 555 10.82 -11.63 5.77
N SER A 556 10.94 -11.94 4.46
CA SER A 556 11.30 -13.27 3.97
C SER A 556 12.46 -13.86 4.77
N LYS A 557 12.33 -15.14 5.15
CA LYS A 557 13.42 -15.97 5.66
C LYS A 557 14.51 -16.11 4.59
N SER A 558 15.31 -15.07 4.38
CA SER A 558 16.59 -15.17 3.69
C SER A 558 17.62 -15.61 4.73
N GLU A 559 18.44 -16.58 4.34
CA GLU A 559 19.40 -17.31 5.17
C GLU A 559 20.61 -16.48 5.64
N ASP A 560 20.47 -15.18 5.89
CA ASP A 560 21.57 -14.34 6.37
C ASP A 560 21.51 -14.15 7.89
N LYS A 561 21.84 -15.23 8.59
CA LYS A 561 22.09 -15.31 10.05
C LYS A 561 23.34 -14.54 10.53
N ALA A 562 23.93 -13.69 9.70
CA ALA A 562 25.21 -13.05 10.00
C ALA A 562 25.18 -11.54 9.72
N LEU A 563 24.57 -10.74 10.61
CA LEU A 563 24.91 -9.31 10.73
C LEU A 563 24.53 -8.67 12.06
#